data_AF-A0A960JC44-F1
#
_entry.id   AF-A0A960JC44-F1
#
_cell.length_a   1.000
_cell.length_b   1.000
_cell.length_c   1.000
_cell.angle_alpha   90.00
_cell.angle_beta   90.00
_cell.angle_gamma   90.00
#
_symmetry.space_group_name_H-M   'P 1'
#
loop_
_entity.id
_entity.type
_entity.pdbx_description
1 polymer ?
#
loop_
_entity_poly.entity_id
_entity_poly.type
_entity_poly.pdbx_seq_one_letter_code
_entity_poly.pdbx_strand_id
1 'polypeptide(L)'
;MAQLFELHPKLGALAQDHDDRATQLHDAFVELQAMIESSAELERTYDEVAAEWRSREDVSPDRYLDVGQKKTQLAYLASYIANGHQNLYSYYALADVWTEYASRFLAIRRLPEIALKIRGVERTGAELLEVVKLLEDQLGELWRQLSIEHDVPLFPTEELIPSRS
;
A
#
# COMPACT_ATOMS: atom_id res chain seq x y z
N MET A 1 0.38 -25.81 -6.46
CA MET A 1 1.35 -24.82 -6.99
C MET A 1 2.62 -25.49 -7.50
N ALA A 2 3.39 -26.22 -6.66
CA ALA A 2 4.65 -26.86 -7.10
C ALA A 2 4.51 -27.73 -8.37
N GLN A 3 3.54 -28.65 -8.43
CA GLN A 3 3.30 -29.49 -9.61
C GLN A 3 2.92 -28.70 -10.87
N LEU A 4 2.22 -27.55 -10.72
CA LEU A 4 1.85 -26.70 -11.86
C LEU A 4 3.09 -26.03 -12.46
N PHE A 5 4.02 -25.58 -11.61
CA PHE A 5 5.25 -24.93 -12.05
C PHE A 5 6.29 -25.92 -12.61
N GLU A 6 6.27 -27.17 -12.16
CA GLU A 6 7.04 -28.25 -12.78
C GLU A 6 6.57 -28.54 -14.22
N LEU A 7 5.25 -28.53 -14.45
CA LEU A 7 4.65 -28.75 -15.77
C LEU A 7 4.73 -27.50 -16.67
N HIS A 8 4.71 -26.31 -16.08
CA HIS A 8 4.75 -25.02 -16.78
C HIS A 8 5.89 -24.14 -16.24
N PRO A 9 7.16 -24.43 -16.59
CA PRO A 9 8.32 -23.74 -16.02
C PRO A 9 8.36 -22.23 -16.29
N LYS A 10 7.77 -21.78 -17.42
CA LYS A 10 7.62 -20.34 -17.71
C LYS A 10 6.73 -19.63 -16.69
N LEU A 11 5.66 -20.30 -16.24
CA LEU A 11 4.76 -19.78 -15.22
C LEU A 11 5.46 -19.74 -13.86
N GLY A 12 6.25 -20.77 -13.54
CA GLY A 12 7.09 -20.78 -12.34
C GLY A 12 8.10 -19.62 -12.30
N ALA A 13 8.74 -19.32 -13.44
CA ALA A 13 9.67 -18.19 -13.54
C ALA A 13 8.96 -16.83 -13.35
N LEU A 14 7.76 -16.65 -13.92
CA LEU A 14 6.97 -15.43 -13.72
C LEU A 14 6.47 -15.28 -12.28
N ALA A 15 6.09 -16.38 -11.62
CA ALA A 15 5.71 -16.35 -10.21
C ALA A 15 6.90 -15.95 -9.32
N GLN A 16 8.11 -16.44 -9.62
CA GLN A 16 9.30 -16.02 -8.89
C GLN A 16 9.63 -14.53 -9.13
N ASP A 17 9.55 -14.04 -10.37
CA ASP A 17 9.75 -12.61 -10.66
C ASP A 17 8.70 -11.75 -9.93
N HIS A 18 7.44 -12.19 -9.87
CA HIS A 18 6.41 -11.52 -9.07
C HIS A 18 6.83 -11.39 -7.61
N ASP A 19 7.27 -12.48 -6.99
CA ASP A 19 7.66 -12.50 -5.58
C ASP A 19 8.89 -11.60 -5.34
N ASP A 20 9.88 -11.64 -6.23
CA ASP A 20 11.07 -10.79 -6.17
C ASP A 20 10.69 -9.29 -6.29
N ARG A 21 9.77 -8.93 -7.19
CA ARG A 21 9.26 -7.56 -7.35
C ARG A 21 8.42 -7.10 -6.16
N ALA A 22 7.63 -8.00 -5.58
CA ALA A 22 6.85 -7.70 -4.38
C ALA A 22 7.77 -7.38 -3.19
N THR A 23 8.85 -8.15 -3.01
CA THR A 23 9.88 -7.85 -2.01
C THR A 23 10.56 -6.51 -2.29
N GLN A 24 10.96 -6.24 -3.53
CA GLN A 24 11.59 -4.96 -3.89
C GLN A 24 10.66 -3.76 -3.61
N LEU A 25 9.36 -3.89 -3.89
CA LEU A 25 8.40 -2.84 -3.59
C LEU A 25 8.24 -2.64 -2.08
N HIS A 26 8.16 -3.73 -1.33
CA HIS A 26 8.09 -3.68 0.14
C HIS A 26 9.30 -2.96 0.73
N ASP A 27 10.51 -3.34 0.34
CA ASP A 27 11.75 -2.74 0.83
C ASP A 27 11.83 -1.26 0.46
N ALA A 28 11.50 -0.90 -0.79
CA ALA A 28 11.48 0.48 -1.24
C ALA A 28 10.48 1.33 -0.43
N PHE A 29 9.34 0.77 -0.06
CA PHE A 29 8.33 1.43 0.77
C PHE A 29 8.79 1.59 2.22
N VAL A 30 9.40 0.56 2.82
CA VAL A 30 9.98 0.63 4.16
C VAL A 30 11.06 1.71 4.23
N GLU A 31 11.93 1.79 3.22
CA GLU A 31 12.96 2.84 3.15
C GLU A 31 12.35 4.24 2.99
N LEU A 32 11.29 4.40 2.20
CA LEU A 32 10.55 5.66 2.10
C LEU A 32 9.94 6.07 3.44
N GLN A 33 9.27 5.13 4.13
CA GLN A 33 8.66 5.40 5.43
C GLN A 33 9.73 5.80 6.45
N ALA A 34 10.86 5.08 6.52
CA ALA A 34 11.96 5.41 7.42
C ALA A 34 12.58 6.79 7.11
N MET A 35 12.70 7.16 5.83
CA MET A 35 13.16 8.49 5.42
C MET A 35 12.20 9.59 5.88
N ILE A 36 10.88 9.37 5.79
CA ILE A 36 9.89 10.33 6.27
C ILE A 36 9.90 10.41 7.80
N GLU A 37 9.90 9.26 8.49
CA GLU A 37 9.92 9.16 9.95
C GLU A 37 11.11 9.89 10.57
N SER A 38 12.29 9.78 9.94
CA SER A 38 13.52 10.42 10.39
C SER A 38 13.69 11.87 9.93
N SER A 39 12.74 12.42 9.16
CA SER A 39 12.86 13.78 8.64
C SER A 39 12.59 14.83 9.73
N ALA A 40 13.48 15.82 9.82
CA ALA A 40 13.31 16.95 10.73
C ALA A 40 12.02 17.74 10.42
N GLU A 41 11.59 17.74 9.16
CA GLU A 41 10.35 18.40 8.74
C GLU A 41 9.10 17.72 9.30
N LEU A 42 9.08 16.38 9.39
CA LEU A 42 7.98 15.66 10.04
C LEU A 42 7.90 16.02 11.52
N GLU A 43 9.03 16.02 12.22
CA GLU A 43 9.07 16.37 13.63
C GLU A 43 8.62 17.82 13.88
N ARG A 44 9.12 18.76 13.07
CA ARG A 44 8.71 20.17 13.14
C ARG A 44 7.21 20.33 12.89
N THR A 45 6.68 19.71 11.83
CA THR A 45 5.25 19.78 11.48
C THR A 45 4.40 19.16 12.59
N TYR A 46 4.84 18.04 13.16
CA TYR A 46 4.17 17.42 14.30
C TYR A 46 4.10 18.36 15.50
N ASP A 47 5.22 18.97 15.88
CA ASP A 47 5.28 19.85 17.06
C ASP A 47 4.41 21.11 16.88
N GLU A 48 4.40 21.69 15.68
CA GLU A 48 3.52 22.82 15.32
C GLU A 48 2.04 22.44 15.40
N VAL A 49 1.65 21.33 14.76
CA VAL A 49 0.26 20.83 14.80
C VAL A 49 -0.15 20.44 16.21
N ALA A 50 0.74 19.81 16.99
CA ALA A 50 0.45 19.43 18.36
C ALA A 50 0.28 20.64 19.27
N ALA A 51 1.06 21.70 19.10
CA ALA A 51 0.88 22.95 19.83
C ALA A 51 -0.45 23.62 19.48
N GLU A 52 -0.79 23.70 18.18
CA GLU A 52 -2.06 24.27 17.70
C GLU A 52 -3.25 23.46 18.23
N TRP A 53 -3.19 22.13 18.13
CA TRP A 53 -4.25 21.22 18.57
C TRP A 53 -4.53 21.30 20.08
N ARG A 54 -3.48 21.33 20.91
CA ARG A 54 -3.61 21.44 22.37
C ARG A 54 -4.09 22.81 22.84
N SER A 55 -3.97 23.84 22.01
CA SER A 55 -4.44 25.19 22.34
C SER A 55 -5.96 25.36 22.18
N ARG A 56 -6.65 24.36 21.64
CA ARG A 56 -8.08 24.41 21.38
C ARG A 56 -8.91 24.19 22.64
N GLU A 57 -9.95 25.00 22.81
CA GLU A 57 -10.86 24.90 23.96
C GLU A 57 -11.82 23.70 23.88
N ASP A 58 -12.09 23.20 22.68
CA ASP A 58 -13.06 22.14 22.40
C ASP A 58 -12.45 20.72 22.40
N VAL A 59 -11.14 20.59 22.57
CA VAL A 59 -10.44 19.30 22.50
C VAL A 59 -9.72 19.00 23.80
N SER A 60 -9.85 17.77 24.30
CA SER A 60 -9.01 17.29 25.39
C SER A 60 -7.56 17.17 24.89
N PRO A 61 -6.59 17.92 25.46
CA PRO A 61 -5.22 18.00 24.95
C PRO A 61 -4.51 16.64 24.84
N ASP A 62 -4.87 15.70 25.71
CA ASP A 62 -4.18 14.42 25.87
C ASP A 62 -4.80 13.28 25.04
N ARG A 63 -5.95 13.51 24.38
CA ARG A 63 -6.71 12.43 23.74
C ARG A 63 -6.11 11.94 22.41
N TYR A 64 -5.33 12.78 21.73
CA TYR A 64 -4.90 12.51 20.34
C TYR A 64 -3.39 12.64 20.11
N LEU A 65 -2.74 13.60 20.78
CA LEU A 65 -1.31 13.90 20.62
C LEU A 65 -0.60 13.88 21.97
N ASP A 66 -0.47 12.68 22.55
CA ASP A 66 0.30 12.46 23.79
C ASP A 66 1.81 12.56 23.56
N VAL A 67 2.49 13.38 24.37
CA VAL A 67 3.96 13.53 24.38
C VAL A 67 4.66 12.19 24.66
N GLY A 68 4.05 11.33 25.48
CA GLY A 68 4.57 10.00 25.80
C GLY A 68 4.58 9.02 24.61
N GLN A 69 3.84 9.32 23.54
CA GLN A 69 3.72 8.48 22.36
C GLN A 69 4.23 9.11 21.06
N LYS A 70 4.93 10.26 21.15
CA LYS A 70 5.42 11.02 19.98
C LYS A 70 6.11 10.12 18.95
N LYS A 71 7.03 9.26 19.38
CA LYS A 71 7.75 8.34 18.48
C LYS A 71 6.80 7.44 17.68
N THR A 72 5.85 6.81 18.37
CA THR A 72 4.86 5.91 17.73
C THR A 72 3.93 6.69 16.79
N GLN A 73 3.52 7.90 17.18
CA GLN A 73 2.68 8.76 16.35
C GLN A 73 3.40 9.24 15.10
N LEU A 74 4.69 9.60 15.19
CA LEU A 74 5.53 9.94 14.04
C LEU A 74 5.64 8.76 13.07
N ALA A 75 5.81 7.53 13.57
CA ALA A 75 5.82 6.34 12.72
C ALA A 75 4.49 6.12 11.98
N TYR A 76 3.34 6.33 12.64
CA TYR A 76 2.03 6.27 11.98
C TYR A 76 1.86 7.37 10.93
N LEU A 77 2.20 8.62 11.27
CA LEU A 77 2.15 9.74 10.33
C LEU A 77 3.06 9.50 9.12
N ALA A 78 4.27 8.99 9.34
CA ALA A 78 5.18 8.64 8.26
C ALA A 78 4.56 7.61 7.30
N SER A 79 3.90 6.58 7.85
CA SER A 79 3.17 5.61 7.04
C SER A 79 2.01 6.24 6.24
N TYR A 80 1.24 7.14 6.85
CA TYR A 80 0.15 7.84 6.17
C TYR A 80 0.65 8.77 5.06
N ILE A 81 1.76 9.48 5.31
CA ILE A 81 2.43 10.34 4.34
C ILE A 81 2.99 9.50 3.19
N ALA A 82 3.66 8.38 3.46
CA ALA A 82 4.22 7.49 2.45
C ALA A 82 3.13 6.95 1.50
N ASN A 83 2.00 6.53 2.07
CA ASN A 83 0.82 6.08 1.31
C ASN A 83 0.05 7.22 0.62
N GLY A 84 0.22 8.47 1.08
CA GLY A 84 -0.48 9.62 0.49
C GLY A 84 -1.97 9.66 0.80
N HIS A 85 -2.38 9.09 1.95
CA HIS A 85 -3.78 9.07 2.36
C HIS A 85 -4.31 10.49 2.57
N GLN A 86 -5.33 10.91 1.82
CA GLN A 86 -5.96 12.21 2.08
C GLN A 86 -6.87 12.17 3.30
N ASN A 87 -7.54 11.03 3.52
CA ASN A 87 -8.47 10.83 4.61
C ASN A 87 -8.13 9.54 5.34
N LEU A 88 -8.31 9.54 6.66
CA LEU A 88 -8.25 8.33 7.48
C LEU A 88 -9.67 7.99 7.96
N TYR A 89 -9.92 6.70 8.13
CA TYR A 89 -11.16 6.27 8.78
C TYR A 89 -11.17 6.71 10.26
N SER A 90 -12.35 7.05 10.77
CA SER A 90 -12.54 7.62 12.11
C SER A 90 -12.10 6.73 13.28
N TYR A 91 -11.91 5.43 13.05
CA TYR A 91 -11.42 4.50 14.08
C TYR A 91 -9.90 4.59 14.32
N TYR A 92 -9.15 5.32 13.48
CA TYR A 92 -7.71 5.54 13.70
C TYR A 92 -7.48 6.62 14.76
N ALA A 93 -6.51 6.40 15.65
CA ALA A 93 -6.21 7.29 16.77
C ALA A 93 -5.86 8.73 16.34
N LEU A 94 -5.30 8.92 15.14
CA LEU A 94 -4.94 10.24 14.60
C LEU A 94 -5.93 10.74 13.54
N ALA A 95 -7.10 10.12 13.38
CA ALA A 95 -8.01 10.43 12.27
C ALA A 95 -8.47 11.89 12.25
N ASP A 96 -8.86 12.44 13.41
CA ASP A 96 -9.35 13.81 13.51
C ASP A 96 -8.24 14.82 13.16
N VAL A 97 -7.06 14.66 13.79
CA VAL A 97 -5.87 15.50 13.52
C VAL A 97 -5.43 15.35 12.07
N TRP A 98 -5.38 14.13 11.54
CA TRP A 98 -4.96 13.90 10.16
C TRP A 98 -5.92 14.58 9.20
N THR A 99 -7.23 14.37 9.35
CA THR A 99 -8.23 14.91 8.42
C THR A 99 -8.14 16.43 8.30
N GLU A 100 -7.85 17.12 9.40
CA GLU A 100 -7.72 18.57 9.39
C GLU A 100 -6.36 19.08 8.89
N TYR A 101 -5.26 18.41 9.26
CA TYR A 101 -3.90 18.87 8.97
C TYR A 101 -3.19 18.08 7.87
N ALA A 102 -3.89 17.17 7.18
CA ALA A 102 -3.32 16.29 6.15
C ALA A 102 -2.53 17.07 5.11
N SER A 103 -3.00 18.23 4.67
CA SER A 103 -2.30 19.03 3.67
C SER A 103 -0.92 19.49 4.14
N ARG A 104 -0.73 19.76 5.44
CA ARG A 104 0.57 20.14 6.02
C ARG A 104 1.51 18.94 6.07
N PHE A 105 1.04 17.80 6.57
CA PHE A 105 1.83 16.55 6.58
C PHE A 105 2.18 16.07 5.17
N LEU A 106 1.23 16.10 4.24
CA LEU A 106 1.45 15.69 2.85
C LEU A 106 2.36 16.63 2.07
N ALA A 107 2.60 17.86 2.55
CA ALA A 107 3.59 18.76 1.96
C ALA A 107 5.02 18.17 2.04
N ILE A 108 5.29 17.31 3.02
CA ILE A 108 6.58 16.60 3.19
C ILE A 108 6.91 15.75 1.96
N ARG A 109 5.90 15.22 1.26
CA ARG A 109 6.10 14.47 0.00
C ARG A 109 6.74 15.31 -1.11
N ARG A 110 6.71 16.64 -0.99
CA ARG A 110 7.28 17.57 -1.98
C ARG A 110 8.74 17.91 -1.69
N LEU A 111 9.31 17.48 -0.56
CA LEU A 111 10.73 17.61 -0.30
C LEU A 111 11.53 16.86 -1.39
N PRO A 112 12.59 17.46 -1.97
CA PRO A 112 13.26 16.90 -3.15
C PRO A 112 13.69 15.43 -3.01
N GLU A 113 14.27 15.07 -1.87
CA GLU A 113 14.77 13.74 -1.54
C GLU A 113 13.63 12.72 -1.37
N ILE A 114 12.54 13.12 -0.69
CA ILE A 114 11.35 12.27 -0.50
C ILE A 114 10.61 12.10 -1.83
N ALA A 115 10.44 13.17 -2.60
CA ALA A 115 9.82 13.14 -3.91
C ALA A 115 10.59 12.23 -4.88
N LEU A 116 11.92 12.25 -4.83
CA LEU A 116 12.76 11.32 -5.60
C LEU A 116 12.54 9.87 -5.17
N LYS A 117 12.47 9.61 -3.85
CA LYS A 117 12.22 8.28 -3.32
C LYS A 117 10.83 7.76 -3.69
N ILE A 118 9.80 8.60 -3.63
CA ILE A 118 8.43 8.30 -4.08
C ILE A 118 8.42 7.85 -5.54
N ARG A 119 9.07 8.59 -6.45
CA ARG A 119 9.17 8.18 -7.87
C ARG A 119 9.85 6.83 -8.04
N GLY A 120 10.82 6.52 -7.17
CA GLY A 120 11.46 5.20 -7.12
C GLY A 120 10.46 4.09 -6.76
N VAL A 121 9.69 4.30 -5.69
CA VAL A 121 8.63 3.37 -5.24
C VAL A 121 7.55 3.20 -6.32
N GLU A 122 7.10 4.30 -6.94
CA GLU A 122 6.11 4.28 -8.03
C GLU A 122 6.59 3.45 -9.22
N ARG A 123 7.87 3.56 -9.59
CA ARG A 123 8.48 2.76 -10.65
C ARG A 123 8.50 1.27 -10.26
N THR A 124 8.96 0.92 -9.06
CA THR A 124 8.94 -0.48 -8.60
C THR A 124 7.52 -1.05 -8.56
N GLY A 125 6.54 -0.24 -8.20
CA GLY A 125 5.12 -0.61 -8.26
C GLY A 125 4.64 -0.86 -9.69
N ALA A 126 5.05 -0.03 -10.65
CA ALA A 126 4.75 -0.24 -12.07
C ALA A 126 5.36 -1.54 -12.60
N GLU A 127 6.63 -1.83 -12.25
CA GLU A 127 7.31 -3.07 -12.62
C GLU A 127 6.58 -4.31 -12.05
N LEU A 128 6.13 -4.28 -10.80
CA LEU A 128 5.32 -5.36 -10.21
C LEU A 128 4.00 -5.54 -10.98
N LEU A 129 3.30 -4.45 -11.31
CA LEU A 129 2.05 -4.50 -12.06
C LEU A 129 2.21 -5.10 -13.46
N GLU A 130 3.35 -4.87 -14.13
CA GLU A 130 3.65 -5.49 -15.41
C GLU A 130 3.78 -7.01 -15.27
N VAL A 131 4.49 -7.49 -14.25
CA VAL A 131 4.65 -8.93 -14.00
C VAL A 131 3.32 -9.57 -13.61
N VAL A 132 2.50 -8.91 -12.79
CA VAL A 132 1.15 -9.39 -12.45
C VAL A 132 0.30 -9.58 -13.70
N LYS A 133 0.27 -8.60 -14.60
CA LYS A 133 -0.48 -8.71 -15.87
C LYS A 133 0.01 -9.88 -16.72
N LEU A 134 1.32 -10.04 -16.86
CA LEU A 134 1.89 -11.17 -17.60
C LEU A 134 1.51 -12.51 -16.97
N LEU A 135 1.49 -12.59 -15.63
CA LEU A 135 1.09 -13.78 -14.91
C LEU A 135 -0.41 -14.09 -15.12
N GLU A 136 -1.27 -13.08 -15.02
CA GLU A 136 -2.71 -13.19 -15.29
C GLU A 136 -2.98 -13.69 -16.73
N ASP A 137 -2.30 -13.10 -17.72
CA ASP A 137 -2.42 -13.49 -19.13
C ASP A 137 -1.98 -14.95 -19.35
N GLN A 138 -0.85 -15.37 -18.77
CA GLN A 138 -0.35 -16.74 -18.90
C GLN A 138 -1.25 -17.76 -18.20
N LEU A 139 -1.80 -17.41 -17.03
CA LEU A 139 -2.76 -18.27 -16.31
C LEU A 139 -4.07 -18.40 -17.09
N GLY A 140 -4.58 -17.30 -17.64
CA GLY A 140 -5.76 -17.30 -18.49
C GLY A 140 -5.56 -18.15 -19.75
N GLU A 141 -4.40 -18.03 -20.39
CA GLU A 141 -4.05 -18.84 -21.56
C GLU A 141 -3.96 -20.33 -21.22
N LEU A 142 -3.28 -20.66 -20.12
CA LEU A 142 -3.17 -22.05 -19.68
C LEU A 142 -4.55 -22.63 -19.35
N TRP A 143 -5.40 -21.87 -18.66
CA TRP A 143 -6.74 -22.30 -18.34
C TRP A 143 -7.58 -22.55 -19.60
N ARG A 144 -7.46 -21.68 -20.62
CA ARG A 144 -8.08 -21.87 -21.93
C ARG A 144 -7.59 -23.12 -22.64
N GLN A 145 -6.29 -23.41 -22.60
CA GLN A 145 -5.73 -24.62 -23.18
C GLN A 145 -6.25 -25.88 -22.49
N LEU A 146 -6.23 -25.91 -21.16
CA LEU A 146 -6.74 -27.02 -20.35
C LEU A 146 -8.24 -27.24 -20.56
N SER A 147 -9.01 -26.16 -20.68
CA SER A 147 -10.44 -26.20 -20.98
C SER A 147 -10.71 -26.89 -22.33
N ILE A 148 -9.95 -26.55 -23.36
CA ILE A 148 -10.06 -27.16 -24.69
C ILE A 148 -9.61 -28.63 -24.66
N GLU A 149 -8.49 -28.92 -24.00
CA GLU A 149 -7.91 -30.27 -23.93
C GLU A 149 -8.81 -31.26 -23.19
N HIS A 150 -9.48 -30.80 -22.13
CA HIS A 150 -10.30 -31.64 -21.26
C HIS A 150 -11.81 -31.44 -21.45
N ASP A 151 -12.23 -30.67 -22.45
CA ASP A 151 -13.64 -30.35 -22.75
C ASP A 151 -14.40 -29.80 -21.53
N VAL A 152 -13.71 -28.98 -20.72
CA VAL A 152 -14.27 -28.35 -19.52
C VAL A 152 -14.74 -26.94 -19.87
N PRO A 153 -15.98 -26.53 -19.60
CA PRO A 153 -16.45 -25.18 -19.90
C PRO A 153 -15.64 -24.08 -19.20
N LEU A 154 -15.24 -23.04 -19.94
CA LEU A 154 -14.57 -21.84 -19.40
C LEU A 154 -15.43 -21.03 -18.43
N PHE A 155 -16.75 -21.14 -18.56
CA PHE A 155 -17.73 -20.55 -17.67
C PHE A 155 -18.66 -21.66 -17.20
N PRO A 156 -19.09 -21.67 -15.93
CA PRO A 156 -20.17 -22.57 -15.52
C PRO A 156 -21.38 -22.28 -16.42
N THR A 157 -21.78 -23.28 -17.20
CA THR A 157 -23.04 -23.25 -17.94
C THR A 157 -24.18 -23.05 -16.92
N GLU A 158 -25.15 -22.18 -17.24
CA GLU A 158 -26.29 -21.82 -16.37
C GLU A 158 -27.05 -23.04 -15.81
N GLU A 159 -26.88 -24.23 -16.39
CA GLU A 159 -27.44 -25.49 -15.92
C GLU A 159 -26.93 -25.94 -14.52
N LEU A 160 -25.86 -25.36 -14.00
CA LEU A 160 -25.32 -25.66 -12.65
C LEU A 160 -25.71 -24.64 -11.57
N ILE A 161 -26.50 -23.62 -11.90
CA ILE A 161 -27.11 -22.76 -10.88
C ILE A 161 -28.45 -23.38 -10.52
N PRO A 162 -28.58 -24.11 -9.39
CA PRO A 162 -29.89 -24.60 -8.97
C PRO A 162 -30.81 -23.39 -8.82
N SER A 163 -31.84 -23.35 -9.66
CA SER A 163 -32.93 -22.40 -9.58
C SER A 163 -33.42 -22.41 -8.13
N ARG A 164 -33.19 -21.32 -7.41
CA ARG A 164 -33.85 -21.10 -6.12
C ARG A 164 -35.33 -20.87 -6.42
N SER A 165 -36.08 -21.97 -6.49
CA SER A 165 -37.54 -22.00 -6.35
C SER A 165 -37.92 -22.02 -4.87
#